data_AF-A0A9D9EIH2-F1
#
_entry.id   AF-A0A9D9EIH2-F1
#
_cell.length_a   1.000
_cell.length_b   1.000
_cell.length_c   1.000
_cell.angle_alpha   90.00
_cell.angle_beta   90.00
_cell.angle_gamma   90.00
#
_symmetry.space_group_name_H-M   'P 1'
#
loop_
_entity.id
_entity.type
_entity.pdbx_description
1 polymer ?
#
loop_
_entity_poly.entity_id
_entity_poly.type
_entity_poly.pdbx_seq_one_letter_code
_entity_poly.pdbx_strand_id
1 'polypeptide(L)'
;MMRKLIVSLLAAALFCTSAWADRELVVRLDPDENRVQTMELGYAAVTFRFEEAHANKAKVMVSVENRTHSEAILLFKSEKDERMLKRCEDRILFEKSYGGEKGYRTVSGCNYIRNEYELVEPAYTLDLFLAEVPTTGTAEIVIPFYMANHYHSRFLRRDKYRIFREDVIKFIVEAKDWTESDTTYVKMKKAVSDFKASLEDVRFCRNRMHRPSLEEQQKPYLTVRDSLTAVIDSILGNPWWMSQDLPHRSYSKLKAELQSVDFSDLVYDCGRHRPVHKCSYCPLSAEQIYHRLDDIYQKLHTGRIAKEDAVRTAKTLNSCWQQNKSRRRGSFYAGKIAEYYGRIINF
;
A
#
# COMPACT_ATOMS: atom_id res chain seq x y z
N MET A 1 72.44 -11.70 3.88
CA MET A 1 71.16 -11.19 3.35
C MET A 1 70.05 -12.24 3.30
N MET A 2 70.29 -13.47 2.79
CA MET A 2 69.26 -14.52 2.69
C MET A 2 68.57 -14.91 4.01
N ARG A 3 69.29 -14.95 5.15
CA ARG A 3 68.68 -15.24 6.46
C ARG A 3 67.62 -14.21 6.90
N LYS A 4 67.78 -12.92 6.56
CA LYS A 4 66.81 -11.87 6.89
C LYS A 4 65.55 -11.98 6.01
N LEU A 5 65.73 -12.35 4.73
CA LEU A 5 64.63 -12.62 3.80
C LEU A 5 63.78 -13.82 4.22
N ILE A 6 64.40 -14.91 4.67
CA ILE A 6 63.70 -16.11 5.13
C ILE A 6 62.93 -15.84 6.43
N VAL A 7 63.50 -15.09 7.38
CA VAL A 7 62.82 -14.70 8.62
C VAL A 7 61.66 -13.73 8.34
N SER A 8 61.80 -12.79 7.39
CA SER A 8 60.69 -11.93 6.95
C SER A 8 59.59 -12.69 6.22
N LEU A 9 59.92 -13.73 5.44
CA LEU A 9 58.94 -14.60 4.78
C LEU A 9 58.19 -15.50 5.78
N LEU A 10 58.88 -16.03 6.79
CA LEU A 10 58.26 -16.79 7.89
C LEU A 10 57.40 -15.89 8.78
N ALA A 11 57.83 -14.66 9.05
CA ALA A 11 57.02 -13.67 9.76
C ALA A 11 55.79 -13.27 8.94
N ALA A 12 55.92 -13.03 7.63
CA ALA A 12 54.79 -12.74 6.75
C ALA A 12 53.81 -13.93 6.64
N ALA A 13 54.32 -15.17 6.58
CA ALA A 13 53.48 -16.36 6.60
C ALA A 13 52.74 -16.54 7.93
N LEU A 14 53.36 -16.21 9.06
CA LEU A 14 52.73 -16.22 10.39
C LEU A 14 51.69 -15.11 10.55
N PHE A 15 51.92 -13.91 9.99
CA PHE A 15 50.93 -12.83 9.95
C PHE A 15 49.73 -13.13 9.03
N CYS A 16 49.90 -13.97 8.01
CA CYS A 16 48.81 -14.43 7.14
C CYS A 16 47.95 -15.56 7.75
N THR A 17 48.38 -16.17 8.87
CA THR A 17 47.61 -17.25 9.53
C THR A 17 46.69 -16.78 10.67
N SER A 18 46.73 -15.49 11.02
CA SER A 18 45.89 -14.91 12.07
C SER A 18 44.93 -13.88 11.49
N ALA A 19 43.85 -14.37 10.88
CA ALA A 19 42.53 -13.74 10.77
C ALA A 19 41.73 -14.48 9.69
N TRP A 20 41.22 -15.68 10.00
CA TRP A 20 40.01 -16.12 9.30
C TRP A 20 38.92 -15.19 9.80
N ALA A 21 38.67 -14.13 9.02
CA ALA A 21 37.75 -13.07 9.36
C ALA A 21 36.36 -13.64 9.64
N ASP A 22 35.70 -13.13 10.67
CA ASP A 22 34.28 -13.34 10.91
C ASP A 22 33.53 -13.12 9.59
N ARG A 23 32.85 -14.15 9.10
CA ARG A 23 32.16 -14.04 7.82
C ARG A 23 30.93 -13.16 8.03
N GLU A 24 30.92 -11.97 7.45
CA GLU A 24 29.77 -11.08 7.48
C GLU A 24 28.80 -11.41 6.33
N LEU A 25 27.52 -11.60 6.66
CA LEU A 25 26.46 -11.93 5.73
C LEU A 25 25.27 -11.02 5.94
N VAL A 26 24.74 -10.44 4.87
CA VAL A 26 23.58 -9.54 4.92
C VAL A 26 22.30 -10.30 4.65
N VAL A 27 21.33 -10.16 5.54
CA VAL A 27 19.99 -10.75 5.45
C VAL A 27 18.99 -9.60 5.29
N ARG A 28 18.20 -9.61 4.23
CA ARG A 28 17.17 -8.62 3.93
C ARG A 28 15.80 -9.27 3.94
N LEU A 29 15.00 -8.88 4.91
CA LEU A 29 13.64 -9.38 5.08
C LEU A 29 12.64 -8.27 4.85
N ASP A 30 11.54 -8.63 4.19
CA ASP A 30 10.39 -7.77 3.94
C ASP A 30 9.13 -8.64 3.95
N PRO A 31 8.02 -8.20 4.56
CA PRO A 31 6.80 -9.00 4.69
C PRO A 31 6.16 -9.36 3.34
N ASP A 32 6.34 -8.54 2.31
CA ASP A 32 5.65 -8.65 1.02
C ASP A 32 6.47 -9.45 -0.01
N GLU A 33 7.77 -9.17 -0.15
CA GLU A 33 8.61 -9.77 -1.20
C GLU A 33 9.62 -10.81 -0.69
N ASN A 34 10.21 -10.58 0.49
CA ASN A 34 11.36 -11.35 0.99
C ASN A 34 11.13 -11.84 2.42
N ARG A 35 10.01 -12.53 2.64
CA ARG A 35 9.62 -12.98 3.98
C ARG A 35 10.56 -14.04 4.56
N VAL A 36 11.23 -14.81 3.71
CA VAL A 36 12.19 -15.85 4.09
C VAL A 36 13.46 -15.69 3.28
N GLN A 37 14.61 -15.73 3.95
CA GLN A 37 15.91 -15.78 3.30
C GLN A 37 16.80 -16.85 3.95
N THR A 38 17.45 -17.66 3.12
CA THR A 38 18.35 -18.72 3.56
C THR A 38 19.78 -18.42 3.14
N MET A 39 20.71 -18.49 4.09
CA MET A 39 22.14 -18.27 3.90
C MET A 39 22.89 -19.60 3.91
N GLU A 40 23.61 -19.85 2.83
CA GLU A 40 24.31 -21.12 2.61
C GLU A 40 25.77 -21.05 3.10
N LEU A 41 26.10 -21.87 4.10
CA LEU A 41 27.44 -21.98 4.68
C LEU A 41 28.21 -23.21 4.16
N GLY A 42 27.57 -24.07 3.36
CA GLY A 42 28.14 -25.29 2.79
C GLY A 42 27.96 -26.53 3.69
N TYR A 43 28.13 -26.38 5.01
CA TYR A 43 27.82 -27.42 6.00
C TYR A 43 26.49 -27.20 6.71
N ALA A 44 25.94 -25.98 6.62
CA ALA A 44 24.67 -25.59 7.22
C ALA A 44 23.94 -24.60 6.31
N ALA A 45 22.63 -24.54 6.46
CA ALA A 45 21.81 -23.47 5.92
C ALA A 45 21.11 -22.73 7.07
N VAL A 46 21.32 -21.42 7.14
CA VAL A 46 20.73 -20.57 8.18
C VAL A 46 19.57 -19.82 7.55
N THR A 47 18.35 -20.11 8.01
CA THR A 47 17.12 -19.51 7.47
C THR A 47 16.59 -18.46 8.43
N PHE A 48 16.32 -17.28 7.89
CA PHE A 48 15.70 -16.16 8.58
C PHE A 48 14.29 -15.99 8.02
N ARG A 49 13.28 -16.02 8.88
CA ARG A 49 11.87 -15.86 8.51
C ARG A 49 11.25 -14.70 9.27
N PHE A 50 10.69 -13.75 8.54
CA PHE A 50 9.90 -12.66 9.09
C PHE A 50 8.53 -13.20 9.55
N GLU A 51 8.27 -13.12 10.85
CA GLU A 51 7.02 -13.61 11.45
C GLU A 51 5.96 -12.51 11.46
N GLU A 52 6.21 -11.45 12.22
CA GLU A 52 5.33 -10.31 12.43
C GLU A 52 6.15 -9.07 12.79
N ALA A 53 5.56 -7.87 12.69
CA ALA A 53 6.17 -6.64 13.17
C ALA A 53 5.22 -5.86 14.07
N HIS A 54 5.77 -5.28 15.14
CA HIS A 54 5.05 -4.44 16.08
C HIS A 54 5.96 -3.33 16.61
N ALA A 55 5.44 -2.10 16.70
CA ALA A 55 6.12 -0.96 17.33
C ALA A 55 7.58 -0.74 16.86
N ASN A 56 7.79 -0.73 15.53
CA ASN A 56 9.09 -0.57 14.87
C ASN A 56 10.09 -1.72 15.08
N LYS A 57 9.62 -2.90 15.49
CA LYS A 57 10.42 -4.11 15.60
C LYS A 57 9.77 -5.25 14.85
N ALA A 58 10.54 -5.92 14.00
CA ALA A 58 10.17 -7.17 13.37
C ALA A 58 10.63 -8.34 14.25
N LYS A 59 9.79 -9.36 14.38
CA LYS A 59 10.16 -10.66 14.94
C LYS A 59 10.66 -11.55 13.80
N VAL A 60 11.91 -11.98 13.92
CA VAL A 60 12.59 -12.82 12.92
C VAL A 60 12.93 -14.16 13.55
N MET A 61 12.33 -15.23 13.05
CA MET A 61 12.70 -16.60 13.42
C MET A 61 13.99 -16.98 12.71
N VAL A 62 14.96 -17.47 13.46
CA VAL A 62 16.22 -17.99 12.94
C VAL A 62 16.24 -19.51 13.14
N SER A 63 16.39 -20.24 12.04
CA SER A 63 16.54 -21.69 12.06
C SER A 63 17.84 -22.11 11.37
N VAL A 64 18.38 -23.24 11.79
CA VAL A 64 19.60 -23.82 11.23
C VAL A 64 19.32 -25.25 10.80
N GLU A 65 19.56 -25.51 9.53
CA GLU A 65 19.63 -26.83 8.94
C GLU A 65 21.10 -27.30 8.95
N ASN A 66 21.38 -28.45 9.53
CA ASN A 66 22.66 -29.12 9.38
C ASN A 66 22.64 -29.97 8.11
N ARG A 67 23.48 -29.62 7.14
CA ARG A 67 23.56 -30.31 5.84
C ARG A 67 24.65 -31.38 5.77
N THR A 68 25.37 -31.58 6.87
CA THR A 68 26.37 -32.64 6.93
C THR A 68 25.70 -34.00 7.11
N HIS A 69 26.41 -35.07 6.75
CA HIS A 69 25.90 -36.43 6.85
C HIS A 69 26.26 -37.13 8.18
N SER A 70 27.26 -36.64 8.90
CA SER A 70 27.83 -37.35 10.06
C SER A 70 28.30 -36.45 11.20
N GLU A 71 28.28 -35.13 11.00
CA GLU A 71 28.86 -34.17 11.94
C GLU A 71 27.73 -33.40 12.62
N ALA A 72 27.82 -33.22 13.93
CA ALA A 72 26.88 -32.38 14.64
C ALA A 72 27.34 -30.92 14.64
N ILE A 73 26.38 -29.99 14.66
CA ILE A 73 26.63 -28.58 14.92
C ILE A 73 26.24 -28.31 16.37
N LEU A 74 27.18 -27.78 17.15
CA LEU A 74 26.94 -27.32 18.51
C LEU A 74 26.92 -25.79 18.54
N LEU A 75 25.92 -25.24 19.22
CA LEU A 75 25.75 -23.81 19.40
C LEU A 75 25.58 -23.52 20.89
N PHE A 76 26.30 -22.53 21.43
CA PHE A 76 26.31 -22.27 22.88
C PHE A 76 25.67 -20.93 23.20
N LYS A 77 24.92 -20.85 24.31
CA LYS A 77 24.30 -19.60 24.74
C LYS A 77 25.29 -18.57 25.24
N SER A 78 26.31 -19.02 25.95
CA SER A 78 27.34 -18.16 26.55
C SER A 78 28.70 -18.83 26.45
N GLU A 79 29.74 -18.07 26.76
CA GLU A 79 31.10 -18.60 26.79
C GLU A 79 31.22 -19.76 27.78
N LYS A 80 31.89 -20.85 27.38
CA LYS A 80 32.15 -22.00 28.24
C LYS A 80 33.60 -22.46 28.13
N ASP A 81 34.22 -22.70 29.28
CA ASP A 81 35.54 -23.31 29.34
C ASP A 81 35.49 -24.84 29.16
N GLU A 82 36.64 -25.45 28.90
CA GLU A 82 36.76 -26.89 28.72
C GLU A 82 36.29 -27.72 29.95
N ARG A 83 36.31 -27.14 31.18
CA ARG A 83 35.82 -27.83 32.38
C ARG A 83 34.30 -27.85 32.41
N MET A 84 33.65 -26.77 32.00
CA MET A 84 32.20 -26.65 31.88
C MET A 84 31.65 -27.56 30.78
N LEU A 85 32.29 -27.57 29.60
CA LEU A 85 31.90 -28.42 28.47
C LEU A 85 31.92 -29.92 28.81
N LYS A 86 32.87 -30.35 29.64
CA LYS A 86 32.97 -31.75 30.13
C LYS A 86 31.85 -32.18 31.07
N ARG A 87 31.11 -31.21 31.64
CA ARG A 87 30.03 -31.43 32.62
C ARG A 87 28.63 -31.39 31.99
N CYS A 88 28.51 -30.95 30.74
CA CYS A 88 27.28 -31.00 29.97
C CYS A 88 26.66 -32.40 29.96
N GLU A 89 25.35 -32.47 29.67
CA GLU A 89 24.60 -33.72 29.59
C GLU A 89 25.31 -34.69 28.63
N ASP A 90 25.60 -34.21 27.42
CA ASP A 90 26.61 -34.83 26.57
C ASP A 90 28.00 -34.31 26.91
N ARG A 91 28.98 -35.20 26.96
CA ARG A 91 30.35 -34.78 27.26
C ARG A 91 30.97 -34.14 26.01
N ILE A 92 31.05 -32.82 26.02
CA ILE A 92 31.67 -32.05 24.95
C ILE A 92 33.17 -31.90 25.21
N LEU A 93 33.98 -32.17 24.20
CA LEU A 93 35.44 -32.13 24.21
C LEU A 93 35.95 -31.44 22.96
N PHE A 94 37.24 -31.08 22.95
CA PHE A 94 37.93 -30.64 21.74
C PHE A 94 38.76 -31.78 21.15
N GLU A 95 38.79 -31.87 19.83
CA GLU A 95 39.76 -32.70 19.12
C GLU A 95 41.20 -32.22 19.37
N LYS A 96 42.16 -33.12 19.19
CA LYS A 96 43.58 -32.75 19.34
C LYS A 96 44.03 -31.72 18.29
N SER A 97 43.44 -31.79 17.09
CA SER A 97 43.69 -30.86 15.99
C SER A 97 43.08 -29.48 16.19
N TYR A 98 42.15 -29.31 17.15
CA TYR A 98 41.57 -28.02 17.47
C TYR A 98 42.63 -27.08 18.06
N GLY A 99 42.63 -25.83 17.60
CA GLY A 99 43.58 -24.80 18.03
C GLY A 99 43.52 -24.50 19.53
N GLY A 100 44.59 -23.90 20.07
CA GLY A 100 44.66 -23.47 21.46
C GLY A 100 45.22 -24.51 22.44
N GLU A 101 45.71 -24.03 23.58
CA GLU A 101 46.32 -24.85 24.62
C GLU A 101 45.28 -25.69 25.35
N LYS A 102 45.54 -26.99 25.47
CA LYS A 102 44.64 -27.93 26.16
C LYS A 102 44.40 -27.46 27.61
N GLY A 103 43.14 -27.42 28.02
CA GLY A 103 42.73 -26.94 29.34
C GLY A 103 42.38 -25.44 29.39
N TYR A 104 42.75 -24.67 28.36
CA TYR A 104 42.46 -23.24 28.24
C TYR A 104 41.59 -22.90 27.03
N ARG A 105 41.12 -23.91 26.29
CA ARG A 105 40.19 -23.73 25.18
C ARG A 105 38.82 -23.34 25.71
N THR A 106 38.20 -22.41 25.02
CA THR A 106 36.85 -21.94 25.29
C THR A 106 36.01 -22.01 24.02
N VAL A 107 34.70 -22.03 24.18
CA VAL A 107 33.74 -21.73 23.12
C VAL A 107 33.09 -20.39 23.43
N SER A 108 32.85 -19.59 22.39
CA SER A 108 32.04 -18.38 22.42
C SER A 108 30.55 -18.73 22.33
N GLY A 109 29.70 -17.81 22.79
CA GLY A 109 28.25 -18.00 22.80
C GLY A 109 27.46 -16.97 22.01
N CYS A 110 26.20 -17.31 21.71
CA CYS A 110 25.18 -16.43 21.16
C CYS A 110 24.03 -16.30 22.17
N ASN A 111 23.86 -15.13 22.75
CA ASN A 111 22.89 -14.88 23.84
C ASN A 111 21.42 -15.09 23.43
N TYR A 112 21.13 -15.19 22.12
CA TYR A 112 19.78 -15.49 21.62
C TYR A 112 19.39 -16.96 21.80
N ILE A 113 20.36 -17.86 22.00
CA ILE A 113 20.10 -19.28 22.20
C ILE A 113 19.40 -19.51 23.53
N ARG A 114 18.35 -20.33 23.50
CA ARG A 114 17.45 -20.55 24.64
C ARG A 114 18.11 -21.42 25.71
N ASN A 115 18.58 -22.60 25.32
CA ASN A 115 19.21 -23.59 26.18
C ASN A 115 20.70 -23.30 26.42
N GLU A 116 21.33 -23.97 27.38
CA GLU A 116 22.78 -23.81 27.65
C GLU A 116 23.65 -24.12 26.42
N TYR A 117 23.22 -25.09 25.62
CA TYR A 117 23.67 -25.34 24.26
C TYR A 117 22.53 -25.95 23.45
N GLU A 118 22.58 -25.82 22.13
CA GLU A 118 21.72 -26.50 21.18
C GLU A 118 22.57 -27.45 20.32
N LEU A 119 21.99 -28.60 20.00
CA LEU A 119 22.56 -29.60 19.13
C LEU A 119 21.72 -29.65 17.84
N VAL A 120 22.34 -29.37 16.69
CA VAL A 120 21.71 -29.61 15.39
C VAL A 120 22.30 -30.90 14.82
N GLU A 121 21.53 -31.98 14.92
CA GLU A 121 21.90 -33.30 14.40
C GLU A 121 22.08 -33.30 12.88
N PRO A 122 22.90 -34.20 12.32
CA PRO A 122 23.05 -34.33 10.86
C PRO A 122 21.72 -34.45 10.13
N ALA A 123 21.57 -33.74 9.02
CA ALA A 123 20.35 -33.70 8.19
C ALA A 123 19.07 -33.23 8.91
N TYR A 124 19.21 -32.55 10.06
CA TYR A 124 18.08 -32.00 10.81
C TYR A 124 18.02 -30.48 10.76
N THR A 125 16.82 -29.92 10.86
CA THR A 125 16.58 -28.47 10.98
C THR A 125 16.05 -28.15 12.37
N LEU A 126 16.68 -27.17 13.02
CA LEU A 126 16.29 -26.69 14.34
C LEU A 126 15.92 -25.21 14.27
N ASP A 127 14.73 -24.86 14.76
CA ASP A 127 14.35 -23.47 15.04
C ASP A 127 15.12 -23.02 16.29
N LEU A 128 16.11 -22.15 16.12
CA LEU A 128 17.04 -21.78 17.19
C LEU A 128 16.42 -20.75 18.13
N PHE A 129 15.97 -19.62 17.60
CA PHE A 129 15.45 -18.51 18.39
C PHE A 129 14.65 -17.52 17.56
N LEU A 130 13.90 -16.68 18.28
CA LEU A 130 13.16 -15.55 17.73
C LEU A 130 13.89 -14.27 18.14
N ALA A 131 14.38 -13.50 17.16
CA ALA A 131 15.07 -12.24 17.38
C ALA A 131 14.14 -11.05 17.11
N GLU A 132 14.30 -9.98 17.88
CA GLU A 132 13.68 -8.68 17.59
C GLU A 132 14.66 -7.80 16.82
N VAL A 133 14.29 -7.42 15.60
CA VAL A 133 15.10 -6.62 14.67
C VAL A 133 14.41 -5.28 14.43
N PRO A 134 15.09 -4.13 14.51
CA PRO A 134 14.46 -2.84 14.24
C PRO A 134 14.03 -2.72 12.77
N THR A 135 12.83 -2.20 12.52
CA THR A 135 12.30 -2.04 11.14
C THR A 135 12.88 -0.83 10.39
N THR A 136 13.62 0.02 11.09
CA THR A 136 14.21 1.28 10.59
C THR A 136 15.74 1.27 10.58
N GLY A 137 16.35 0.10 10.82
CA GLY A 137 17.80 -0.05 10.91
C GLY A 137 18.22 -1.49 10.68
N THR A 138 19.38 -1.86 11.24
CA THR A 138 19.93 -3.21 11.15
C THR A 138 20.13 -3.79 12.54
N ALA A 139 20.02 -5.11 12.67
CA ALA A 139 20.47 -5.84 13.84
C ALA A 139 21.67 -6.71 13.48
N GLU A 140 22.64 -6.78 14.38
CA GLU A 140 23.76 -7.71 14.25
C GLU A 140 23.50 -8.96 15.09
N ILE A 141 23.57 -10.12 14.45
CA ILE A 141 23.43 -11.43 15.10
C ILE A 141 24.70 -12.22 14.81
N VAL A 142 25.51 -12.48 15.83
CA VAL A 142 26.74 -13.26 15.72
C VAL A 142 26.47 -14.68 16.22
N ILE A 143 26.71 -15.68 15.38
CA ILE A 143 26.50 -17.09 15.70
C ILE A 143 27.82 -17.85 15.52
N PRO A 144 28.45 -18.30 16.61
CA PRO A 144 29.56 -19.25 16.57
C PRO A 144 29.07 -20.68 16.29
N PHE A 145 29.49 -21.28 15.18
CA PHE A 145 29.17 -22.66 14.80
C PHE A 145 30.33 -23.59 15.13
N TYR A 146 30.10 -24.58 16.01
CA TYR A 146 31.10 -25.58 16.37
C TYR A 146 30.78 -26.93 15.73
N MET A 147 31.60 -27.36 14.79
CA MET A 147 31.47 -28.66 14.14
C MET A 147 32.08 -29.74 15.02
N ALA A 148 31.31 -30.80 15.28
CA ALA A 148 31.72 -31.86 16.18
C ALA A 148 31.43 -33.27 15.65
N ASN A 149 32.35 -34.19 15.89
CA ASN A 149 32.13 -35.61 15.66
C ASN A 149 31.36 -36.22 16.83
N HIS A 150 30.30 -36.98 16.53
CA HIS A 150 29.55 -37.75 17.52
C HIS A 150 30.19 -39.11 17.77
N TYR A 151 30.41 -39.44 19.03
CA TYR A 151 30.90 -40.74 19.48
C TYR A 151 29.87 -41.34 20.41
N HIS A 152 29.04 -42.21 19.85
CA HIS A 152 28.05 -42.94 20.61
C HIS A 152 28.72 -43.83 21.65
N SER A 153 28.29 -43.70 22.91
CA SER A 153 28.83 -44.53 23.97
C SER A 153 28.04 -45.83 24.11
N ARG A 154 28.74 -46.97 24.07
CA ARG A 154 28.13 -48.26 24.42
C ARG A 154 27.92 -48.31 25.95
N PHE A 155 26.70 -48.65 26.38
CA PHE A 155 26.25 -48.81 27.79
C PHE A 155 26.29 -47.55 28.68
N LEU A 156 25.20 -47.23 29.41
CA LEU A 156 25.03 -46.35 30.60
C LEU A 156 25.93 -45.08 30.75
N ARG A 157 26.61 -44.67 29.70
CA ARG A 157 27.62 -43.61 29.66
C ARG A 157 27.10 -42.55 28.70
N ARG A 158 27.37 -41.30 29.05
CA ARG A 158 27.00 -40.13 28.24
C ARG A 158 27.66 -40.19 26.88
N ASP A 159 26.90 -39.78 25.87
CA ASP A 159 27.43 -39.56 24.54
C ASP A 159 28.48 -38.44 24.57
N LYS A 160 29.34 -38.47 23.56
CA LYS A 160 30.49 -37.57 23.49
C LYS A 160 30.53 -36.88 22.15
N TYR A 161 30.70 -35.57 22.20
CA TYR A 161 30.95 -34.76 21.02
C TYR A 161 32.37 -34.19 21.08
N ARG A 162 33.07 -34.23 19.95
CA ARG A 162 34.41 -33.65 19.84
C ARG A 162 34.46 -32.57 18.78
N ILE A 163 34.59 -31.33 19.24
CA ILE A 163 34.70 -30.14 18.40
C ILE A 163 36.04 -30.16 17.69
N PHE A 164 36.01 -30.07 16.36
CA PHE A 164 37.22 -30.06 15.53
C PHE A 164 37.36 -28.80 14.69
N ARG A 165 36.29 -28.01 14.53
CA ARG A 165 36.27 -26.76 13.78
C ARG A 165 35.27 -25.78 14.38
N GLU A 166 35.60 -24.50 14.25
CA GLU A 166 34.77 -23.35 14.62
C GLU A 166 34.70 -22.39 13.44
N ASP A 167 33.50 -21.92 13.15
CA ASP A 167 33.25 -20.85 12.19
C ASP A 167 32.33 -19.81 12.87
N VAL A 168 32.80 -18.57 13.01
CA VAL A 168 31.99 -17.47 13.58
C VAL A 168 31.39 -16.65 12.43
N ILE A 169 30.07 -16.58 12.38
CA ILE A 169 29.34 -15.89 11.31
C ILE A 169 28.56 -14.72 11.91
N LYS A 170 28.76 -13.53 11.34
CA LYS A 170 28.03 -12.32 11.70
C LYS A 170 26.97 -12.03 10.64
N PHE A 171 25.71 -12.07 11.07
CA PHE A 171 24.56 -11.74 10.23
C PHE A 171 24.14 -10.29 10.50
N ILE A 172 24.11 -9.48 9.44
CA ILE A 172 23.53 -8.14 9.46
C ILE A 172 22.11 -8.27 8.93
N VAL A 173 21.12 -8.22 9.83
CA VAL A 173 19.70 -8.42 9.49
C VAL A 173 19.03 -7.05 9.31
N GLU A 174 18.56 -6.81 8.10
CA GLU A 174 17.74 -5.67 7.70
C GLU A 174 16.30 -6.17 7.57
N ALA A 175 15.42 -5.82 8.51
CA ALA A 175 13.99 -6.09 8.38
C ALA A 175 13.30 -4.79 7.97
N LYS A 176 12.61 -4.78 6.83
CA LYS A 176 11.75 -3.68 6.42
C LYS A 176 10.31 -4.03 6.76
N ASP A 177 9.57 -3.04 7.21
CA ASP A 177 8.13 -3.10 7.38
C ASP A 177 7.54 -1.80 6.85
N TRP A 178 6.23 -1.79 6.62
CA TRP A 178 5.51 -0.60 6.24
C TRP A 178 5.62 0.47 7.34
N THR A 179 5.89 1.72 6.93
CA THR A 179 5.95 2.88 7.83
C THR A 179 5.22 4.06 7.20
N GLU A 180 4.92 5.12 7.96
CA GLU A 180 4.34 6.34 7.39
C GLU A 180 5.28 7.05 6.39
N SER A 181 6.57 6.73 6.42
CA SER A 181 7.56 7.18 5.43
C SER A 181 7.60 6.31 4.16
N ASP A 182 6.78 5.26 4.07
CA ASP A 182 6.68 4.43 2.88
C ASP A 182 6.39 5.29 1.64
N THR A 183 7.17 5.09 0.59
CA THR A 183 7.14 5.94 -0.60
C THR A 183 5.79 5.90 -1.30
N THR A 184 5.11 4.74 -1.28
CA THR A 184 3.78 4.57 -1.87
C THR A 184 2.75 5.31 -1.03
N TYR A 185 2.81 5.17 0.29
CA TYR A 185 1.91 5.88 1.20
C TYR A 185 2.07 7.39 1.12
N VAL A 186 3.30 7.90 1.12
CA VAL A 186 3.59 9.33 0.99
C VAL A 186 3.04 9.91 -0.32
N LYS A 187 3.23 9.21 -1.45
CA LYS A 187 2.67 9.61 -2.75
C LYS A 187 1.15 9.62 -2.71
N MET A 188 0.53 8.60 -2.12
CA MET A 188 -0.93 8.51 -2.04
C MET A 188 -1.52 9.61 -1.15
N LYS A 189 -0.94 9.82 0.02
CA LYS A 189 -1.31 10.89 0.95
C LYS A 189 -1.23 12.26 0.27
N LYS A 190 -0.18 12.51 -0.51
CA LYS A 190 -0.05 13.73 -1.32
C LYS A 190 -1.16 13.84 -2.37
N ALA A 191 -1.43 12.79 -3.15
CA ALA A 191 -2.47 12.81 -4.17
C ALA A 191 -3.88 13.09 -3.58
N VAL A 192 -4.19 12.53 -2.41
CA VAL A 192 -5.43 12.83 -1.68
C VAL A 192 -5.49 14.29 -1.24
N SER A 193 -4.39 14.83 -0.71
CA SER A 193 -4.29 16.24 -0.33
C SER A 193 -4.45 17.18 -1.52
N ASP A 194 -3.79 16.88 -2.64
CA ASP A 194 -3.85 17.67 -3.87
C ASP A 194 -5.27 17.66 -4.46
N PHE A 195 -5.97 16.52 -4.42
CA PHE A 195 -7.37 16.42 -4.80
C PHE A 195 -8.27 17.31 -3.93
N LYS A 196 -8.12 17.27 -2.60
CA LYS A 196 -8.88 18.13 -1.68
C LYS A 196 -8.62 19.62 -1.95
N ALA A 197 -7.36 20.00 -2.12
CA ALA A 197 -6.99 21.37 -2.46
C ALA A 197 -7.61 21.83 -3.78
N SER A 198 -7.71 20.93 -4.78
CA SER A 198 -8.35 21.24 -6.07
C SER A 198 -9.85 21.57 -5.97
N LEU A 199 -10.50 21.27 -4.84
CA LEU A 199 -11.93 21.53 -4.61
C LEU A 199 -12.20 22.83 -3.87
N GLU A 200 -11.21 23.47 -3.24
CA GLU A 200 -11.41 24.64 -2.38
C GLU A 200 -12.08 25.81 -3.14
N ASP A 201 -11.60 26.07 -4.35
CA ASP A 201 -12.07 27.14 -5.24
C ASP A 201 -13.20 26.72 -6.19
N VAL A 202 -13.64 25.46 -6.11
CA VAL A 202 -14.62 24.91 -7.05
C VAL A 202 -16.02 25.13 -6.52
N ARG A 203 -16.91 25.61 -7.41
CA ARG A 203 -18.32 25.81 -7.13
C ARG A 203 -19.15 25.35 -8.32
N PHE A 204 -20.16 24.51 -8.07
CA PHE A 204 -21.00 23.93 -9.11
C PHE A 204 -22.35 24.63 -9.19
N CYS A 205 -22.78 25.03 -10.39
CA CYS A 205 -24.08 25.67 -10.51
C CYS A 205 -25.21 24.64 -10.67
N ARG A 206 -26.23 24.71 -9.80
CA ARG A 206 -27.41 23.81 -9.85
C ARG A 206 -28.36 24.02 -11.02
N ASN A 207 -28.26 25.13 -11.76
CA ASN A 207 -29.25 25.43 -12.79
C ASN A 207 -29.10 24.50 -13.99
N ARG A 208 -30.19 23.78 -14.30
CA ARG A 208 -30.33 22.84 -15.43
C ARG A 208 -30.10 23.47 -16.82
N MET A 209 -30.08 24.80 -16.91
CA MET A 209 -29.85 25.53 -18.16
C MET A 209 -28.37 25.85 -18.42
N HIS A 210 -27.47 25.62 -17.47
CA HIS A 210 -26.04 25.77 -17.73
C HIS A 210 -25.50 24.65 -18.62
N ARG A 211 -24.48 25.02 -19.41
CA ARG A 211 -23.58 24.09 -20.08
C ARG A 211 -22.17 24.37 -19.56
N PRO A 212 -21.46 23.38 -19.02
CA PRO A 212 -21.89 21.99 -18.79
C PRO A 212 -23.00 21.85 -17.73
N SER A 213 -23.74 20.73 -17.77
CA SER A 213 -24.76 20.38 -16.76
C SER A 213 -24.12 20.18 -15.37
N LEU A 214 -24.91 20.14 -14.29
CA LEU A 214 -24.36 19.90 -12.95
C LEU A 214 -23.57 18.59 -12.87
N GLU A 215 -24.11 17.53 -13.47
CA GLU A 215 -23.48 16.21 -13.54
C GLU A 215 -22.16 16.28 -14.32
N GLU A 216 -22.16 16.97 -15.46
CA GLU A 216 -20.95 17.17 -16.27
C GLU A 216 -19.90 18.05 -15.57
N GLN A 217 -20.31 19.00 -14.73
CA GLN A 217 -19.41 19.81 -13.91
C GLN A 217 -18.72 18.97 -12.82
N GLN A 218 -19.45 18.05 -12.19
CA GLN A 218 -18.93 17.18 -11.12
C GLN A 218 -18.12 15.99 -11.65
N LYS A 219 -18.43 15.52 -12.86
CA LYS A 219 -17.85 14.31 -13.46
C LYS A 219 -16.32 14.22 -13.41
N PRO A 220 -15.54 15.28 -13.70
CA PRO A 220 -14.07 15.21 -13.63
C PRO A 220 -13.58 14.89 -12.21
N TYR A 221 -14.16 15.52 -11.19
CA TYR A 221 -13.77 15.32 -9.80
C TYR A 221 -14.22 13.97 -9.26
N LEU A 222 -15.43 13.51 -9.64
CA LEU A 222 -15.90 12.16 -9.36
C LEU A 222 -14.93 11.11 -9.93
N THR A 223 -14.49 11.31 -11.17
CA THR A 223 -13.56 10.40 -11.85
C THR A 223 -12.21 10.33 -11.12
N VAL A 224 -11.67 11.46 -10.66
CA VAL A 224 -10.42 11.50 -9.87
C VAL A 224 -10.60 10.79 -8.53
N ARG A 225 -11.69 11.08 -7.80
CA ARG A 225 -11.99 10.43 -6.51
C ARG A 225 -12.11 8.92 -6.68
N ASP A 226 -12.84 8.47 -7.68
CA ASP A 226 -13.08 7.04 -7.93
C ASP A 226 -11.78 6.34 -8.37
N SER A 227 -10.93 7.02 -9.16
CA SER A 227 -9.59 6.52 -9.52
C SER A 227 -8.68 6.37 -8.31
N LEU A 228 -8.60 7.38 -7.43
CA LEU A 228 -7.81 7.30 -6.20
C LEU A 228 -8.34 6.20 -5.26
N THR A 229 -9.67 6.08 -5.16
CA THR A 229 -10.31 5.03 -4.36
C THR A 229 -9.95 3.64 -4.88
N ALA A 230 -10.00 3.43 -6.19
CA ALA A 230 -9.63 2.15 -6.80
C ALA A 230 -8.15 1.77 -6.55
N VAL A 231 -7.24 2.74 -6.57
CA VAL A 231 -5.83 2.48 -6.25
C VAL A 231 -5.68 2.10 -4.77
N ILE A 232 -6.34 2.82 -3.86
CA ILE A 232 -6.32 2.48 -2.43
C ILE A 232 -6.95 1.09 -2.18
N ASP A 233 -8.03 0.75 -2.87
CA ASP A 233 -8.67 -0.56 -2.76
C ASP A 233 -7.77 -1.69 -3.27
N SER A 234 -7.03 -1.45 -4.36
CA SER A 234 -6.02 -2.39 -4.83
C SER A 234 -4.90 -2.60 -3.80
N ILE A 235 -4.49 -1.54 -3.09
CA ILE A 235 -3.46 -1.61 -2.05
C ILE A 235 -4.00 -2.34 -0.81
N LEU A 236 -5.23 -2.03 -0.38
CA LEU A 236 -5.91 -2.70 0.73
C LEU A 236 -6.26 -4.16 0.42
N GLY A 237 -6.30 -4.54 -0.87
CA GLY A 237 -6.43 -5.92 -1.32
C GLY A 237 -5.20 -6.79 -1.04
N ASN A 238 -4.13 -6.25 -0.42
CA ASN A 238 -2.98 -7.04 0.01
C ASN A 238 -3.44 -8.12 1.02
N PRO A 239 -3.28 -9.42 0.70
CA PRO A 239 -3.75 -10.53 1.54
C PRO A 239 -3.01 -10.63 2.89
N TRP A 240 -1.89 -9.91 3.04
CA TRP A 240 -1.03 -9.97 4.22
C TRP A 240 -1.36 -8.92 5.27
N TRP A 241 -2.16 -7.90 4.93
CA TRP A 241 -2.57 -6.86 5.88
C TRP A 241 -3.93 -7.16 6.47
N MET A 242 -3.98 -7.32 7.79
CA MET A 242 -5.22 -7.39 8.54
C MET A 242 -5.79 -5.99 8.77
N SER A 243 -7.10 -5.92 9.03
CA SER A 243 -7.79 -4.64 9.23
C SER A 243 -7.28 -3.81 10.41
N GLN A 244 -6.63 -4.46 11.38
CA GLN A 244 -6.04 -3.82 12.55
C GLN A 244 -4.60 -3.32 12.32
N ASP A 245 -3.96 -3.76 11.25
CA ASP A 245 -2.56 -3.43 10.96
C ASP A 245 -2.42 -1.95 10.62
N LEU A 246 -1.31 -1.37 11.04
CA LEU A 246 -1.00 0.03 10.81
C LEU A 246 -1.09 0.46 9.33
N PRO A 247 -0.51 -0.26 8.35
CA PRO A 247 -0.70 0.05 6.93
C PRO A 247 -2.17 0.08 6.54
N HIS A 248 -2.92 -0.98 6.85
CA HIS A 248 -4.32 -1.10 6.49
C HIS A 248 -5.15 0.06 7.07
N ARG A 249 -4.97 0.37 8.36
CA ARG A 249 -5.66 1.49 9.02
C ARG A 249 -5.29 2.84 8.39
N SER A 250 -4.03 3.02 8.02
CA SER A 250 -3.54 4.27 7.42
C SER A 250 -4.10 4.51 6.03
N TYR A 251 -4.14 3.49 5.17
CA TYR A 251 -4.79 3.57 3.86
C TYR A 251 -6.32 3.66 3.97
N SER A 252 -6.93 2.95 4.92
CA SER A 252 -8.38 3.05 5.20
C SER A 252 -8.78 4.47 5.61
N LYS A 253 -7.93 5.15 6.38
CA LYS A 253 -8.13 6.56 6.73
C LYS A 253 -8.10 7.46 5.50
N LEU A 254 -7.14 7.29 4.59
CA LEU A 254 -7.09 8.03 3.32
C LEU A 254 -8.35 7.78 2.47
N LYS A 255 -8.81 6.53 2.41
CA LYS A 255 -10.07 6.18 1.72
C LYS A 255 -11.27 6.90 2.35
N ALA A 256 -11.41 6.85 3.66
CA ALA A 256 -12.47 7.55 4.37
C ALA A 256 -12.42 9.06 4.15
N GLU A 257 -11.22 9.65 4.12
CA GLU A 257 -11.02 11.05 3.80
C GLU A 257 -11.48 11.43 2.38
N LEU A 258 -11.23 10.59 1.37
CA LEU A 258 -11.74 10.77 0.01
C LEU A 258 -13.27 10.64 -0.05
N GLN A 259 -13.82 9.65 0.65
CA GLN A 259 -15.26 9.39 0.66
C GLN A 259 -16.06 10.44 1.44
N SER A 260 -15.42 11.14 2.39
CA SER A 260 -16.03 12.23 3.14
C SER A 260 -16.29 13.50 2.33
N VAL A 261 -15.74 13.60 1.11
CA VAL A 261 -15.96 14.75 0.23
C VAL A 261 -17.38 14.70 -0.33
N ASP A 262 -18.24 15.57 0.17
CA ASP A 262 -19.57 15.78 -0.38
C ASP A 262 -19.57 16.91 -1.42
N PHE A 263 -19.80 16.55 -2.68
CA PHE A 263 -19.93 17.53 -3.77
C PHE A 263 -21.18 18.39 -3.65
N SER A 264 -22.17 17.99 -2.85
CA SER A 264 -23.41 18.73 -2.62
C SER A 264 -23.16 20.06 -1.91
N ASP A 265 -22.18 20.10 -1.00
CA ASP A 265 -21.75 21.32 -0.28
C ASP A 265 -21.13 22.37 -1.21
N LEU A 266 -20.65 21.95 -2.38
CA LEU A 266 -20.05 22.82 -3.39
C LEU A 266 -21.08 23.35 -4.39
N VAL A 267 -22.36 22.97 -4.25
CA VAL A 267 -23.44 23.38 -5.15
C VAL A 267 -23.98 24.76 -4.75
N TYR A 268 -24.02 25.67 -5.71
CA TYR A 268 -24.52 27.03 -5.50
C TYR A 268 -25.44 27.53 -6.63
N ASP A 269 -26.10 28.65 -6.37
CA ASP A 269 -26.88 29.39 -7.36
C ASP A 269 -26.06 30.58 -7.88
N CYS A 270 -25.71 30.57 -9.18
CA CYS A 270 -24.86 31.63 -9.74
C CYS A 270 -25.60 32.95 -10.02
N GLY A 271 -26.92 32.99 -9.87
CA GLY A 271 -27.74 34.18 -10.10
C GLY A 271 -27.80 34.67 -11.56
N ARG A 272 -27.00 34.11 -12.48
CA ARG A 272 -26.92 34.53 -13.89
C ARG A 272 -27.85 33.73 -14.79
N HIS A 273 -29.12 33.60 -14.38
CA HIS A 273 -30.10 32.77 -15.06
C HIS A 273 -31.05 33.61 -15.90
N ARG A 274 -31.20 33.28 -17.18
CA ARG A 274 -32.22 33.93 -18.02
C ARG A 274 -33.60 33.36 -17.67
N PRO A 275 -34.57 34.19 -17.24
CA PRO A 275 -35.94 33.71 -17.03
C PRO A 275 -36.53 33.23 -18.36
N VAL A 276 -37.02 31.99 -18.38
CA VAL A 276 -37.76 31.44 -19.53
C VAL A 276 -39.24 31.73 -19.32
N HIS A 277 -39.87 32.37 -20.30
CA HIS A 277 -41.32 32.62 -20.28
C HIS A 277 -42.11 31.31 -20.12
N LYS A 278 -43.03 31.26 -19.16
CA LYS A 278 -43.95 30.13 -18.93
C LYS A 278 -45.40 30.65 -18.92
N CYS A 279 -46.20 30.18 -19.88
CA CYS A 279 -47.60 30.54 -20.07
C CYS A 279 -48.37 29.27 -20.51
N SER A 280 -49.70 29.21 -20.35
CA SER A 280 -50.53 28.07 -20.80
C SER A 280 -50.43 27.79 -22.31
N TYR A 281 -50.00 28.76 -23.10
CA TYR A 281 -49.76 28.67 -24.54
C TYR A 281 -48.28 28.38 -24.91
N CYS A 282 -47.37 28.29 -23.93
CA CYS A 282 -45.97 27.91 -24.16
C CYS A 282 -45.77 26.49 -24.71
N PRO A 283 -46.64 25.50 -24.44
CA PRO A 283 -46.55 24.19 -25.10
C PRO A 283 -46.97 24.19 -26.58
N LEU A 284 -47.69 25.22 -27.05
CA LEU A 284 -48.25 25.22 -28.40
C LEU A 284 -47.19 25.35 -29.49
N SER A 285 -47.39 24.69 -30.62
CA SER A 285 -46.61 24.93 -31.85
C SER A 285 -46.99 26.28 -32.49
N ALA A 286 -46.20 26.74 -33.47
CA ALA A 286 -46.54 27.94 -34.24
C ALA A 286 -47.85 27.77 -35.02
N GLU A 287 -48.05 26.58 -35.60
CA GLU A 287 -49.28 26.18 -36.29
C GLU A 287 -50.50 26.19 -35.35
N GLN A 288 -50.36 25.65 -34.13
CA GLN A 288 -51.44 25.65 -33.14
C GLN A 288 -51.80 27.06 -32.66
N ILE A 289 -50.84 27.98 -32.56
CA ILE A 289 -51.14 29.38 -32.29
C ILE A 289 -51.92 29.99 -33.46
N TYR A 290 -51.46 29.75 -34.69
CA TYR A 290 -52.14 30.23 -35.90
C TYR A 290 -53.60 29.75 -35.96
N HIS A 291 -53.86 28.44 -35.85
CA HIS A 291 -55.21 27.90 -35.90
C HIS A 291 -56.10 28.44 -34.79
N ARG A 292 -55.57 28.65 -33.58
CA ARG A 292 -56.34 29.27 -32.50
C ARG A 292 -56.70 30.72 -32.81
N LEU A 293 -55.82 31.48 -33.46
CA LEU A 293 -56.13 32.84 -33.90
C LEU A 293 -57.16 32.83 -35.04
N ASP A 294 -57.04 31.92 -36.01
CA ASP A 294 -58.04 31.73 -37.09
C ASP A 294 -59.41 31.36 -36.51
N ASP A 295 -59.48 30.39 -35.59
CA ASP A 295 -60.70 29.99 -34.89
C ASP A 295 -61.35 31.16 -34.12
N ILE A 296 -60.54 31.97 -33.43
CA ILE A 296 -61.03 33.17 -32.72
C ILE A 296 -61.63 34.16 -33.72
N TYR A 297 -60.96 34.41 -34.84
CA TYR A 297 -61.44 35.32 -35.88
C TYR A 297 -62.76 34.84 -36.50
N GLN A 298 -62.88 33.55 -36.82
CA GLN A 298 -64.12 32.97 -37.35
C GLN A 298 -65.28 33.03 -36.35
N LYS A 299 -65.01 32.74 -35.07
CA LYS A 299 -66.02 32.86 -33.99
C LYS A 299 -66.48 34.31 -33.80
N LEU A 300 -65.57 35.26 -33.93
CA LEU A 300 -65.88 36.69 -33.83
C LEU A 300 -66.79 37.13 -34.99
N HIS A 301 -66.48 36.68 -36.21
CA HIS A 301 -67.28 37.00 -37.40
C HIS A 301 -68.67 36.35 -37.41
N THR A 302 -68.84 35.23 -36.71
CA THR A 302 -70.12 34.52 -36.55
C THR A 302 -70.90 34.95 -35.30
N GLY A 303 -70.40 35.93 -34.53
CA GLY A 303 -71.04 36.41 -33.30
C GLY A 303 -71.04 35.41 -32.15
N ARG A 304 -70.23 34.34 -32.23
CA ARG A 304 -70.17 33.26 -31.22
C ARG A 304 -69.26 33.58 -30.02
N ILE A 305 -68.54 34.69 -30.08
CA ILE A 305 -67.68 35.20 -29.00
C ILE A 305 -67.79 36.73 -28.93
N ALA A 306 -67.79 37.28 -27.72
CA ALA A 306 -67.73 38.72 -27.53
C ALA A 306 -66.38 39.28 -28.00
N LYS A 307 -66.39 40.51 -28.53
CA LYS A 307 -65.20 41.20 -29.06
C LYS A 307 -64.11 41.33 -28.00
N GLU A 308 -64.49 41.65 -26.77
CA GLU A 308 -63.59 41.83 -25.63
C GLU A 308 -62.83 40.53 -25.30
N ASP A 309 -63.54 39.39 -25.32
CA ASP A 309 -62.96 38.08 -25.03
C ASP A 309 -62.05 37.58 -26.16
N ALA A 310 -62.41 37.87 -27.42
CA ALA A 310 -61.58 37.57 -28.58
C ALA A 310 -60.26 38.37 -28.55
N VAL A 311 -60.35 39.69 -28.31
CA VAL A 311 -59.19 40.58 -28.19
C VAL A 311 -58.29 40.18 -27.01
N ARG A 312 -58.87 39.86 -25.86
CA ARG A 312 -58.11 39.42 -24.67
C ARG A 312 -57.31 38.15 -24.97
N THR A 313 -57.94 37.16 -25.59
CA THR A 313 -57.30 35.87 -25.90
C THR A 313 -56.26 36.01 -27.02
N ALA A 314 -56.50 36.85 -28.02
CA ALA A 314 -55.54 37.13 -29.08
C ALA A 314 -54.29 37.85 -28.53
N LYS A 315 -54.45 38.78 -27.59
CA LYS A 315 -53.32 39.46 -26.91
C LYS A 315 -52.45 38.51 -26.10
N THR A 316 -53.04 37.56 -25.36
CA THR A 316 -52.26 36.59 -24.58
C THR A 316 -51.51 35.60 -25.48
N LEU A 317 -52.14 35.12 -26.55
CA LEU A 317 -51.49 34.29 -27.58
C LEU A 317 -50.33 35.02 -28.26
N ASN A 318 -50.55 36.27 -28.70
CA ASN A 318 -49.50 37.05 -29.36
C ASN A 318 -48.36 37.41 -28.38
N SER A 319 -48.65 37.76 -27.13
CA SER A 319 -47.61 38.00 -26.12
C SER A 319 -46.73 36.76 -25.90
N CYS A 320 -47.33 35.58 -25.75
CA CYS A 320 -46.60 34.33 -25.58
C CYS A 320 -45.80 33.96 -26.85
N TRP A 321 -46.33 34.27 -28.05
CA TRP A 321 -45.62 34.16 -29.32
C TRP A 321 -44.38 35.08 -29.40
N GLN A 322 -44.51 36.35 -29.03
CA GLN A 322 -43.40 37.32 -29.08
C GLN A 322 -42.27 36.98 -28.09
N GLN A 323 -42.61 36.42 -26.93
CA GLN A 323 -41.63 36.05 -25.90
C GLN A 323 -40.87 34.75 -26.24
N ASN A 324 -41.39 33.88 -27.12
CA ASN A 324 -40.74 32.64 -27.53
C ASN A 324 -39.86 32.80 -28.79
N LYS A 325 -38.63 33.30 -28.60
CA LYS A 325 -37.67 33.53 -29.70
C LYS A 325 -37.33 32.28 -30.52
N SER A 326 -37.32 31.10 -29.89
CA SER A 326 -37.02 29.82 -30.57
C SER A 326 -38.13 29.45 -31.56
N ARG A 327 -39.39 29.53 -31.13
CA ARG A 327 -40.57 29.23 -31.97
C ARG A 327 -40.74 30.19 -33.14
N ARG A 328 -40.33 31.45 -32.96
CA ARG A 328 -40.48 32.51 -33.97
C ARG A 328 -39.43 32.42 -35.09
N ARG A 329 -38.22 31.96 -34.77
CA ARG A 329 -37.09 31.95 -35.72
C ARG A 329 -37.35 30.96 -36.86
N GLY A 330 -37.51 31.48 -38.08
CA GLY A 330 -37.73 30.66 -39.29
C GLY A 330 -39.12 30.03 -39.40
N SER A 331 -40.10 30.48 -38.61
CA SER A 331 -41.45 29.92 -38.66
C SER A 331 -42.23 30.41 -39.89
N PHE A 332 -42.74 29.46 -40.68
CA PHE A 332 -43.65 29.72 -41.80
C PHE A 332 -44.93 30.48 -41.38
N TYR A 333 -45.40 30.27 -40.15
CA TYR A 333 -46.65 30.86 -39.65
C TYR A 333 -46.48 32.29 -39.10
N ALA A 334 -45.26 32.84 -39.06
CA ALA A 334 -45.00 34.13 -38.44
C ALA A 334 -45.82 35.28 -39.05
N GLY A 335 -45.91 35.33 -40.39
CA GLY A 335 -46.73 36.31 -41.10
C GLY A 335 -48.22 36.12 -40.84
N LYS A 336 -48.70 34.87 -40.89
CA LYS A 336 -50.11 34.53 -40.68
C LYS A 336 -50.58 34.86 -39.25
N ILE A 337 -49.75 34.57 -38.25
CA ILE A 337 -50.04 34.91 -36.85
C ILE A 337 -50.17 36.42 -36.67
N ALA A 338 -49.27 37.21 -37.26
CA ALA A 338 -49.33 38.66 -37.19
C ALA A 338 -50.57 39.23 -37.90
N GLU A 339 -50.92 38.67 -39.05
CA GLU A 339 -52.09 39.06 -39.84
C GLU A 339 -53.40 38.79 -39.08
N TYR A 340 -53.63 37.57 -38.60
CA TYR A 340 -54.85 37.23 -37.88
C TYR A 340 -54.98 37.96 -36.54
N TYR A 341 -53.87 38.15 -35.83
CA TYR A 341 -53.85 39.02 -34.66
C TYR A 341 -54.30 40.45 -35.03
N GLY A 342 -53.74 41.04 -36.08
CA GLY A 342 -54.13 42.38 -36.54
C GLY A 342 -55.60 42.47 -36.93
N ARG A 343 -56.12 41.46 -37.64
CA ARG A 343 -57.54 41.39 -38.01
C ARG A 343 -58.46 41.34 -36.79
N ILE A 344 -58.13 40.58 -35.74
CA ILE A 344 -58.94 40.49 -34.51
C ILE A 344 -58.90 41.80 -33.70
N ILE A 345 -57.75 42.47 -33.65
CA ILE A 345 -57.63 43.73 -32.91
C ILE A 345 -58.39 44.88 -33.59
N ASN A 346 -58.52 44.83 -34.92
CA ASN A 346 -59.16 45.86 -35.74
C ASN A 346 -60.60 45.51 -36.19
N PHE A 347 -61.10 44.33 -35.86
CA PHE A 347 -62.52 43.95 -35.94
C PHE A 347 -63.29 44.75 -34.90
#